data_AF-A0ABD1NVB8-F1
#
_entry.id   AF-A0ABD1NVB8-F1
#
_cell.length_a   1.000
_cell.length_b   1.000
_cell.length_c   1.000
_cell.angle_alpha   90.00
_cell.angle_beta   90.00
_cell.angle_gamma   90.00
#
_symmetry.space_group_name_H-M   'P 1'
#
loop_
_entity.id
_entity.type
_entity.pdbx_description
1 polymer ?
#
loop_
_entity_poly.entity_id
_entity_poly.type
_entity_poly.pdbx_seq_one_letter_code
_entity_poly.pdbx_strand_id
1 'polypeptide(L)'
;MELLTGRRPLDPEFGESVDIVEWMCRKMRDKLLEEALDPTVGNTKHVQEEMLLVLRIAILCTAKLPKDRPSMRDVLTMLGEAKPRRKSSSNNGGNSTNKDRPVFSTSPVNGLL
;
A
#
# COMPACT_ATOMS: atom_id res chain seq x y z
N MET A 1 -7.59 -3.71 1.29
CA MET A 1 -8.59 -2.62 1.40
C MET A 1 -9.17 -2.57 2.79
N GLU A 2 -9.58 -3.70 3.38
CA GLU A 2 -10.15 -3.77 4.74
C GLU A 2 -9.30 -3.05 5.80
N LEU A 3 -7.97 -3.20 5.77
CA LEU A 3 -7.06 -2.52 6.71
C LEU A 3 -7.05 -0.99 6.58
N LEU A 4 -7.37 -0.45 5.41
CA LEU A 4 -7.38 0.99 5.17
C LEU A 4 -8.71 1.62 5.56
N THR A 5 -9.79 0.84 5.56
CA THR A 5 -11.16 1.31 5.75
C THR A 5 -11.71 0.96 7.13
N GLY A 6 -11.15 -0.05 7.78
CA GLY A 6 -11.71 -0.65 9.00
C GLY A 6 -12.99 -1.46 8.74
N ARG A 7 -13.33 -1.72 7.47
CA ARG A 7 -14.61 -2.32 7.05
C ARG A 7 -14.46 -3.73 6.51
N ARG A 8 -15.52 -4.53 6.63
CA ARG A 8 -15.57 -5.88 6.08
C ARG A 8 -15.72 -5.85 4.55
N PRO A 9 -15.36 -6.93 3.81
CA PRO A 9 -15.49 -6.95 2.35
C PRO A 9 -16.91 -6.76 1.81
N LEU A 10 -17.92 -7.14 2.59
CA LEU A 10 -19.35 -7.06 2.26
C LEU A 10 -20.10 -6.24 3.32
N ASP A 11 -19.56 -5.07 3.66
CA ASP A 11 -20.17 -4.17 4.65
C ASP A 11 -21.55 -3.68 4.15
N PRO A 12 -22.62 -3.75 4.97
CA PRO A 12 -23.95 -3.29 4.57
C PRO A 12 -24.00 -1.83 4.11
N GLU A 13 -23.08 -0.98 4.57
CA GLU A 13 -23.01 0.44 4.15
C GLU A 13 -22.67 0.62 2.66
N PHE A 14 -22.16 -0.40 1.98
CA PHE A 14 -21.81 -0.33 0.56
C PHE A 14 -23.03 -0.42 -0.36
N GLY A 15 -24.16 -0.90 0.17
CA GLY A 15 -25.37 -1.22 -0.57
C GLY A 15 -25.52 -2.72 -0.85
N GLU A 16 -26.73 -3.12 -1.25
CA GLU A 16 -27.03 -4.52 -1.53
C GLU A 16 -26.16 -5.07 -2.67
N SER A 17 -25.54 -6.24 -2.46
CA SER A 17 -24.64 -6.92 -3.41
C SER A 17 -23.39 -6.13 -3.86
N VAL A 18 -23.01 -5.08 -3.14
CA VAL A 18 -21.79 -4.30 -3.43
C VAL A 18 -20.66 -4.73 -2.50
N ASP A 19 -19.55 -5.17 -3.08
CA ASP A 19 -18.34 -5.45 -2.32
C ASP A 19 -17.46 -4.20 -2.14
N ILE A 20 -16.46 -4.33 -1.26
CA ILE A 20 -15.52 -3.25 -0.94
C ILE A 20 -14.76 -2.72 -2.16
N VAL A 21 -14.51 -3.56 -3.18
CA VAL A 21 -13.77 -3.16 -4.38
C VAL A 21 -14.66 -2.28 -5.25
N GLU A 22 -15.90 -2.72 -5.50
CA GLU A 22 -16.87 -1.93 -6.26
C GLU A 22 -17.17 -0.60 -5.56
N TRP A 23 -17.38 -0.62 -4.25
CA TRP A 23 -17.58 0.58 -3.43
C TRP A 23 -16.40 1.55 -3.56
N MET A 24 -15.17 1.05 -3.49
CA MET A 24 -13.97 1.87 -3.68
C MET A 24 -13.83 2.44 -5.09
N CYS A 25 -14.16 1.66 -6.11
CA CYS A 25 -14.17 2.16 -7.48
C CYS A 25 -15.22 3.26 -7.71
N ARG A 26 -16.33 3.26 -6.96
CA ARG A 26 -17.32 4.36 -6.97
C ARG A 26 -16.75 5.60 -6.29
N LYS A 27 -16.24 5.47 -5.06
CA LYS A 27 -15.56 6.56 -4.32
C LYS A 27 -14.41 7.19 -5.12
N MET A 28 -13.63 6.40 -5.84
CA MET A 28 -12.57 6.90 -6.73
C MET A 28 -13.11 7.76 -7.88
N ARG A 29 -14.21 7.34 -8.51
CA ARG A 29 -14.85 8.11 -9.60
C ARG A 29 -15.42 9.43 -9.09
N ASP A 30 -15.95 9.43 -7.87
CA ASP A 30 -16.55 10.60 -7.24
C ASP A 30 -15.50 11.52 -6.58
N LYS A 31 -14.21 11.12 -6.56
CA LYS A 31 -13.10 11.81 -5.89
C LYS A 31 -13.32 11.96 -4.37
N LEU A 32 -13.88 10.93 -3.74
CA LEU A 32 -14.20 10.88 -2.31
C LEU A 32 -13.43 9.76 -1.59
N LEU A 33 -12.17 9.52 -1.96
CA LEU A 33 -11.38 8.42 -1.38
C LEU A 33 -11.02 8.69 0.08
N GLU A 34 -10.87 9.95 0.47
CA GLU A 34 -10.57 10.35 1.86
C GLU A 34 -11.67 9.88 2.83
N GLU A 35 -12.93 9.90 2.40
CA GLU A 35 -14.07 9.49 3.22
C GLU A 35 -14.10 7.98 3.50
N ALA A 36 -13.37 7.20 2.71
CA ALA A 36 -13.32 5.76 2.86
C ALA A 36 -12.23 5.30 3.85
N LEU A 37 -11.34 6.20 4.27
CA LEU A 37 -10.26 5.89 5.20
C LEU A 37 -10.80 5.64 6.61
N ASP A 38 -10.19 4.69 7.30
CA ASP A 38 -10.48 4.39 8.70
C ASP A 38 -10.12 5.62 9.57
N PRO A 39 -11.10 6.25 10.24
CA PRO A 39 -10.86 7.42 11.06
C PRO A 39 -10.02 7.12 12.32
N THR A 40 -9.88 5.85 12.70
CA THR A 40 -9.08 5.41 13.84
C THR A 40 -7.59 5.31 13.51
N VAL A 41 -7.24 5.25 12.23
CA VAL A 41 -5.85 5.14 11.76
C VAL A 41 -5.29 6.54 11.52
N GLY A 42 -4.78 7.15 12.60
CA GLY A 42 -3.93 8.35 12.57
C GLY A 42 -4.53 9.59 11.88
N ASN A 43 -5.09 10.52 12.66
CA ASN A 43 -5.79 11.71 12.14
C ASN A 43 -4.87 12.85 11.63
N THR A 44 -3.64 12.55 11.21
CA THR A 44 -2.72 13.55 10.67
C THR A 44 -2.72 13.49 9.15
N LYS A 45 -2.66 14.66 8.51
CA LYS A 45 -2.69 14.79 7.04
C LYS A 45 -1.67 13.90 6.32
N HIS A 46 -0.45 13.78 6.85
CA HIS A 46 0.60 12.95 6.24
C HIS A 46 0.24 11.46 6.25
N VAL A 47 -0.34 10.94 7.33
CA VAL A 47 -0.80 9.55 7.40
C VAL A 47 -1.95 9.31 6.42
N GLN A 48 -2.91 10.25 6.33
CA GLN A 48 -3.99 10.14 5.36
C GLN A 48 -3.47 10.11 3.91
N GLU A 49 -2.47 10.95 3.59
CA GLU A 49 -1.81 10.93 2.27
C GLU A 49 -1.14 9.57 1.99
N GLU A 50 -0.46 8.96 2.97
CA GLU A 50 0.08 7.59 2.85
C GLU A 50 -1.02 6.56 2.61
N MET A 51 -2.09 6.60 3.40
CA MET A 51 -3.21 5.68 3.27
C MET A 51 -3.86 5.79 1.88
N LEU A 52 -4.00 7.00 1.33
CA LEU A 52 -4.50 7.21 -0.03
C LEU A 52 -3.57 6.60 -1.10
N LEU A 53 -2.25 6.69 -0.93
CA LEU A 53 -1.31 6.04 -1.84
C LEU A 53 -1.47 4.52 -1.81
N VAL A 54 -1.54 3.94 -0.61
CA VAL A 54 -1.77 2.49 -0.45
C VAL A 54 -3.13 2.09 -0.99
N LEU A 55 -4.16 2.93 -0.84
CA LEU A 55 -5.49 2.67 -1.39
C LEU A 55 -5.48 2.63 -2.92
N ARG A 56 -4.75 3.55 -3.57
CA ARG A 56 -4.56 3.54 -5.03
C ARG A 56 -3.86 2.27 -5.50
N ILE A 57 -2.83 1.82 -4.78
CA ILE A 57 -2.15 0.54 -5.05
C ILE A 57 -3.14 -0.62 -4.95
N ALA A 58 -3.98 -0.63 -3.90
CA ALA A 58 -4.99 -1.67 -3.71
C ALA A 58 -6.00 -1.72 -4.86
N ILE A 59 -6.46 -0.55 -5.35
CA ILE A 59 -7.38 -0.46 -6.51
C ILE A 59 -6.74 -1.07 -7.77
N LEU A 60 -5.45 -0.79 -8.02
CA LEU A 60 -4.71 -1.38 -9.14
C LEU A 60 -4.60 -2.90 -9.01
N CYS A 61 -4.34 -3.42 -7.81
CA CYS A 61 -4.28 -4.86 -7.55
C CYS A 61 -5.60 -5.57 -7.83
N THR A 62 -6.73 -4.86 -7.69
CA THR A 62 -8.08 -5.38 -7.92
C THR A 62 -8.64 -5.05 -9.30
N ALA A 63 -7.79 -4.68 -10.26
CA ALA A 63 -8.24 -4.40 -11.62
C ALA A 63 -9.05 -5.57 -12.21
N LYS A 64 -10.12 -5.25 -12.96
CA LYS A 64 -11.02 -6.26 -13.53
C LYS A 64 -10.27 -7.20 -14.48
N LEU A 65 -9.42 -6.64 -15.34
CA LEU A 65 -8.60 -7.43 -16.26
C LEU A 65 -7.30 -7.87 -15.57
N PRO A 66 -6.94 -9.16 -15.58
CA PRO A 66 -5.72 -9.64 -14.94
C PRO A 66 -4.43 -9.00 -15.45
N LYS A 67 -4.39 -8.65 -16.74
CA LYS A 67 -3.23 -8.00 -17.39
C LYS A 67 -2.93 -6.58 -16.89
N ASP A 68 -3.92 -5.93 -16.28
CA ASP A 68 -3.78 -4.57 -15.74
C ASP A 68 -3.34 -4.60 -14.26
N ARG A 69 -3.29 -5.79 -13.64
CA ARG A 69 -2.84 -5.95 -12.26
C ARG A 69 -1.32 -5.92 -12.21
N PRO A 70 -0.71 -5.14 -11.30
CA PRO A 70 0.73 -5.15 -11.11
C PRO A 70 1.21 -6.52 -10.63
N SER A 71 2.47 -6.86 -10.92
CA SER A 71 3.08 -8.04 -10.33
C SER A 71 3.28 -7.83 -8.82
N MET A 72 3.32 -8.92 -8.04
CA MET A 72 3.59 -8.79 -6.59
C MET A 72 4.91 -8.07 -6.29
N ARG A 73 5.91 -8.19 -7.18
CA ARG A 73 7.17 -7.44 -7.05
C ARG A 73 6.97 -5.93 -7.23
N ASP A 74 6.14 -5.53 -8.18
CA ASP A 74 5.82 -4.13 -8.41
C ASP A 74 5.00 -3.59 -7.23
N VAL A 75 4.04 -4.36 -6.71
CA VAL A 75 3.27 -4.00 -5.51
C VAL A 75 4.19 -3.71 -4.32
N LEU A 76 5.19 -4.57 -4.06
CA LEU A 76 6.16 -4.33 -2.98
C LEU A 76 6.99 -3.06 -3.20
N THR A 77 7.39 -2.79 -4.45
CA THR A 77 8.11 -1.56 -4.81
C THR A 77 7.25 -0.33 -4.56
N MET A 78 6.02 -0.33 -5.08
CA MET A 78 5.05 0.76 -4.91
C MET A 78 4.74 1.02 -3.43
N LEU A 79 4.56 -0.04 -2.62
CA LEU A 79 4.33 0.08 -1.18
C LEU A 79 5.56 0.62 -0.44
N GLY A 80 6.77 0.25 -0.87
CA GLY A 80 8.02 0.78 -0.32
C GLY A 80 8.19 2.27 -0.58
N GLU A 81 7.74 2.73 -1.75
CA GLU A 81 7.78 4.14 -2.19
C GLU A 81 6.63 4.97 -1.61
N ALA A 82 5.52 4.35 -1.20
CA ALA A 82 4.37 4.99 -0.56
C ALA A 82 4.65 5.42 0.90
N LYS A 83 5.90 5.82 1.21
CA LYS A 83 6.30 6.41 2.48
C LYS A 83 6.45 7.92 2.32
N PRO A 84 6.16 8.74 3.33
CA PRO A 84 6.54 10.13 3.28
C PRO A 84 8.05 10.17 3.14
N ARG A 85 8.51 11.17 2.41
CA ARG A 85 9.83 11.75 2.66
C ARG A 85 9.77 12.29 4.08
N ARG A 86 9.94 11.42 5.09
CA ARG A 86 10.31 11.85 6.44
C ARG A 86 11.52 12.70 6.16
N LYS A 87 11.36 14.02 6.26
CA LYS A 87 12.51 14.91 6.23
C LYS A 87 13.27 14.48 7.46
N SER A 88 14.23 13.57 7.28
CA SER A 88 15.28 13.38 8.23
C SER A 88 15.87 14.78 8.34
N SER A 89 15.57 15.46 9.44
CA SER A 89 16.45 16.51 9.92
C SER A 89 17.78 15.81 10.14
N SER A 90 18.57 15.70 9.07
CA SER A 90 19.95 15.24 9.13
C SER A 90 20.69 16.35 9.85
N ASN A 91 20.67 16.28 11.17
CA ASN A 91 21.69 16.93 11.98
C ASN A 91 22.97 16.17 11.65
N ASN A 92 23.78 16.75 10.76
CA ASN A 92 25.00 16.14 10.27
C ASN A 92 26.00 16.06 11.43
N GLY A 93 26.17 14.87 12.00
CA GLY A 93 27.13 14.61 13.06
C GLY A 93 27.64 13.18 12.99
N GLY A 94 28.86 13.01 12.45
CA GLY A 94 29.77 11.91 12.82
C GLY A 94 29.99 10.77 11.81
N ASN A 95 31.06 10.92 11.02
CA ASN A 95 32.04 9.94 10.52
C ASN A 95 31.73 8.43 10.35
N SER A 96 32.01 7.96 9.11
CA SER A 96 32.82 6.79 8.69
C SER A 96 32.45 5.37 9.15
N THR A 97 32.12 4.48 8.18
CA THR A 97 33.00 3.44 7.62
C THR A 97 32.23 2.40 6.77
N ASN A 98 32.83 2.01 5.64
CA ASN A 98 32.41 0.97 4.69
C ASN A 98 31.93 -0.33 5.32
N LYS A 99 30.81 -0.88 4.84
CA LYS A 99 30.69 -2.33 4.54
C LYS A 99 29.50 -2.63 3.62
N ASP A 100 29.79 -2.83 2.34
CA ASP A 100 28.90 -3.53 1.41
C ASP A 100 28.45 -4.87 2.01
N ARG A 101 27.13 -5.09 2.01
CA ARG A 101 26.54 -6.43 2.19
C ARG A 101 25.42 -6.59 1.17
N PRO A 102 25.52 -7.53 0.22
CA PRO A 102 24.41 -7.82 -0.68
C PRO A 102 23.27 -8.50 0.09
N VAL A 103 22.05 -7.99 -0.10
CA VAL A 103 20.81 -8.31 0.64
C VAL A 103 20.13 -9.61 0.19
N PHE A 104 20.71 -10.36 -0.74
CA PHE A 104 20.05 -11.56 -1.27
C PHE A 104 20.98 -12.76 -1.21
N SER A 105 20.90 -13.54 -0.12
CA SER A 105 21.32 -14.94 -0.14
C SER A 105 20.18 -15.78 -0.72
N THR A 106 20.12 -15.87 -2.04
CA THR A 106 19.32 -16.94 -2.66
C THR A 106 20.09 -18.24 -2.49
N SER A 107 19.64 -19.08 -1.57
CA SER A 107 20.18 -20.42 -1.40
C SER A 107 19.84 -21.26 -2.64
N PRO A 108 20.81 -21.89 -3.33
CA PRO A 108 20.52 -22.81 -4.40
C PRO A 108 20.17 -24.17 -3.78
N VAL A 109 18.90 -24.56 -3.84
CA VAL A 109 18.56 -25.98 -3.82
C VAL A 109 19.08 -26.56 -5.12
N ASN A 110 20.09 -27.43 -5.03
CA ASN A 110 20.38 -28.48 -5.99
C ASN A 110 21.35 -29.52 -5.39
N GLY A 111 20.83 -30.73 -5.18
CA GLY A 111 21.52 -31.98 -5.53
C GLY A 111 22.25 -32.76 -4.43
N LEU A 112 21.89 -34.06 -4.37
CA LEU A 112 22.67 -35.23 -3.89
C LEU A 112 22.67 -35.55 -2.39
N LEU A 113 21.64 -36.24 -1.90
CA LEU A 113 21.63 -37.69 -1.58
C LEU A 113 20.23 -38.15 -1.17
#